data_AF-A0A956UPN0-F1
#
_entry.id   AF-A0A956UPN0-F1
#
_cell.length_a   1.000
_cell.length_b   1.000
_cell.length_c   1.000
_cell.angle_alpha   90.00
_cell.angle_beta   90.00
_cell.angle_gamma   90.00
#
_symmetry.space_group_name_H-M   'P 1'
#
loop_
_entity.id
_entity.type
_entity.pdbx_description
1 polymer ?
#
loop_
_entity_poly.entity_id
_entity_poly.type
_entity_poly.pdbx_seq_one_letter_code
_entity_poly.pdbx_strand_id
1 'polypeptide(L)'
;LTAVVAGHVHRHQVLANGCSPPVLYPGSIERTSFAEREEPKGFLDISFRRADNGTWQMEHEFHELPTRPMVDVVLPASHSPSRMLEALRLSVAGLPVNAIVRLQPPGGGGEAVLPPAALLREAILPSMNVQFSWELRSAN
;
A
#
# COMPACT_ATOMS: atom_id res chain seq x y z
N LEU A 1 3.72 -24.43 -24.69
CA LEU A 1 3.52 -23.12 -24.04
C LEU A 1 4.74 -22.85 -23.18
N THR A 2 5.34 -21.67 -23.27
CA THR A 2 6.60 -21.35 -22.56
C THR A 2 6.34 -20.66 -21.22
N ALA A 3 5.20 -19.98 -21.07
CA ALA A 3 4.77 -19.27 -19.88
C ALA A 3 3.25 -19.05 -19.91
N VAL A 4 2.64 -18.78 -18.75
CA VAL A 4 1.29 -18.22 -18.63
C VAL A 4 1.40 -16.86 -17.93
N VAL A 5 0.85 -15.82 -18.54
CA VAL A 5 0.76 -14.47 -17.93
C VAL A 5 -0.66 -14.30 -17.39
N ALA A 6 -0.78 -14.07 -16.09
CA ALA A 6 -2.06 -13.99 -15.39
C ALA A 6 -2.21 -12.66 -14.64
N GLY A 7 -3.46 -12.32 -14.30
CA GLY A 7 -3.82 -11.09 -13.59
C GLY A 7 -4.67 -11.37 -12.35
N HIS A 8 -5.43 -10.37 -11.89
CA HIS A 8 -6.32 -10.41 -10.71
C HIS A 8 -5.63 -10.44 -9.34
N VAL A 9 -4.50 -11.14 -9.19
CA VAL A 9 -3.69 -11.06 -7.96
C VAL A 9 -2.83 -9.79 -7.99
N HIS A 10 -2.98 -8.93 -6.98
CA HIS A 10 -2.28 -7.64 -6.91
C HIS A 10 -0.82 -7.73 -6.45
N ARG A 11 -0.44 -8.86 -5.84
CA ARG A 11 0.93 -9.15 -5.43
C ARG A 11 1.72 -9.73 -6.59
N HIS A 12 2.91 -9.19 -6.84
CA HIS A 12 3.88 -9.80 -7.74
C HIS A 12 4.28 -11.20 -7.25
N GLN A 13 4.20 -12.20 -8.12
CA GLN A 13 4.66 -13.56 -7.82
C GLN A 13 4.93 -14.37 -9.10
N VAL A 14 5.93 -15.25 -9.04
CA VAL A 14 6.27 -16.20 -10.09
C VAL A 14 6.08 -17.62 -9.56
N LEU A 15 5.10 -18.33 -10.11
CA LEU A 15 4.80 -19.72 -9.75
C LEU A 15 5.52 -20.65 -10.73
N ALA A 16 6.75 -21.03 -10.39
CA ALA A 16 7.55 -21.97 -11.17
C ALA A 16 7.55 -23.39 -10.59
N ASN A 17 7.40 -23.54 -9.27
CA ASN A 17 7.39 -24.84 -8.62
C ASN A 17 6.01 -25.50 -8.77
N GLY A 18 5.96 -26.66 -9.41
CA GLY A 18 4.72 -27.41 -9.64
C GLY A 18 3.87 -26.92 -10.82
N CYS A 19 4.32 -25.89 -11.55
CA CYS A 19 3.68 -25.39 -12.76
C CYS A 19 4.61 -25.54 -13.96
N SER A 20 4.19 -26.30 -14.97
CA SER A 20 4.88 -26.39 -16.26
C SER A 20 3.86 -26.20 -17.38
N PRO A 21 3.81 -25.02 -18.04
CA PRO A 21 4.74 -23.88 -17.91
C PRO A 21 4.56 -23.06 -16.62
N PRO A 22 5.55 -22.22 -16.24
CA PRO A 22 5.42 -21.30 -15.10
C PRO A 22 4.29 -20.29 -15.31
N VAL A 23 3.69 -19.85 -14.20
CA VAL A 23 2.65 -18.80 -14.18
C VAL A 23 3.22 -17.53 -13.56
N LEU A 24 3.17 -16.42 -14.32
CA LEU A 24 3.66 -15.12 -13.88
C LEU A 24 2.50 -14.19 -13.56
N TYR A 25 2.51 -13.64 -12.35
CA TYR A 25 1.64 -12.54 -11.94
C TYR A 25 2.51 -11.29 -11.77
N PRO A 26 2.41 -10.29 -12.66
CA PRO A 26 3.15 -9.03 -12.50
C PRO A 26 2.68 -8.26 -11.25
N GLY A 27 1.44 -8.47 -10.80
CA GLY A 27 0.82 -7.69 -9.73
C GLY A 27 0.20 -6.39 -10.26
N SER A 28 -0.29 -5.55 -9.35
CA SER A 28 -0.72 -4.20 -9.67
C SER A 28 0.48 -3.24 -9.76
N ILE A 29 0.32 -2.12 -10.48
CA ILE A 29 1.35 -1.06 -10.57
C ILE A 29 1.30 -0.08 -9.38
N GLU A 30 0.23 -0.12 -8.59
CA GLU A 30 0.04 0.68 -7.39
C GLU A 30 -0.70 -0.13 -6.32
N ARG A 31 -0.66 0.35 -5.09
CA ARG A 31 -1.33 -0.27 -3.94
C ARG A 31 -2.80 0.12 -3.92
N THR A 32 -3.68 -0.88 -3.87
CA THR A 32 -5.12 -0.62 -3.76
C THR A 32 -5.64 -0.63 -2.33
N SER A 33 -4.85 -1.17 -1.40
CA SER A 33 -5.21 -1.29 0.00
C SER A 33 -3.99 -1.19 0.91
N PHE A 34 -4.20 -0.85 2.19
CA PHE A 34 -3.16 -0.84 3.20
C PHE A 34 -2.58 -2.23 3.53
N ALA A 35 -3.24 -3.31 3.13
CA ALA A 35 -2.68 -4.66 3.24
C ALA A 35 -1.48 -4.85 2.30
N GLU A 36 -1.40 -4.05 1.23
CA GLU A 36 -0.34 -4.07 0.22
C GLU A 36 0.76 -3.02 0.51
N ARG A 37 0.72 -2.33 1.65
CA ARG A 37 1.57 -1.15 1.91
C ARG A 37 3.08 -1.41 1.83
N GLU A 38 3.51 -2.61 2.18
CA GLU A 38 4.92 -3.04 2.13
C GLU A 38 5.23 -3.83 0.86
N GLU A 39 4.24 -4.07 -0.01
CA GLU A 39 4.47 -4.82 -1.24
C GLU A 39 5.14 -3.94 -2.29
N PRO A 40 6.20 -4.43 -2.96
CA PRO A 40 6.73 -3.79 -4.15
C PRO A 40 5.69 -3.88 -5.26
N LYS A 41 5.58 -2.82 -6.07
CA LYS A 41 4.67 -2.75 -7.21
C LYS A 41 5.46 -2.39 -8.45
N GLY A 42 5.01 -2.87 -9.59
CA GLY A 42 5.82 -2.77 -10.79
C GLY A 42 5.23 -3.55 -11.95
N PHE A 43 6.09 -3.90 -12.89
CA PHE A 43 5.74 -4.71 -14.04
C PHE A 43 6.83 -5.74 -14.33
N LEU A 44 6.49 -6.74 -15.13
CA LEU A 44 7.45 -7.71 -15.66
C LEU A 44 7.82 -7.34 -17.09
N ASP A 45 9.11 -7.18 -17.36
CA ASP A 45 9.65 -7.30 -18.71
C ASP A 45 9.88 -8.79 -18.98
N ILE A 46 9.37 -9.29 -20.10
CA ILE A 46 9.44 -10.70 -20.47
C ILE A 46 9.96 -10.79 -21.91
N SER A 47 11.14 -11.39 -22.04
CA SER A 47 11.81 -11.59 -23.32
C SER A 47 11.75 -13.05 -23.75
N PHE A 48 11.51 -13.27 -25.04
CA PHE A 48 11.46 -14.61 -25.64
C PHE A 48 12.53 -14.74 -26.71
N ARG A 49 13.32 -15.80 -26.63
CA ARG A 49 14.34 -16.13 -27.65
C ARG A 49 14.13 -17.55 -28.16
N ARG A 50 14.26 -17.75 -29.46
CA ARG A 50 14.27 -19.09 -30.04
C ARG A 50 15.69 -19.63 -30.06
N ALA A 51 15.90 -20.78 -29.43
CA ALA A 51 17.18 -21.50 -29.46
C ALA A 51 17.35 -22.29 -30.76
N ASP A 52 18.58 -22.67 -31.08
CA ASP A 52 18.94 -23.38 -32.32
C ASP A 52 18.23 -24.74 -32.49
N ASN A 53 17.89 -25.39 -31.37
CA ASN A 53 17.10 -26.62 -31.35
C ASN A 53 15.59 -26.39 -31.54
N GLY A 54 15.18 -25.16 -31.82
CA GLY A 54 13.79 -24.77 -32.08
C GLY A 54 12.95 -24.51 -30.84
N THR A 55 13.48 -24.68 -29.62
CA THR A 55 12.76 -24.39 -28.37
C THR A 55 12.72 -22.89 -28.07
N TRP A 56 11.68 -22.45 -27.37
CA TRP A 56 11.59 -21.08 -26.87
C TRP A 56 12.15 -21.01 -25.46
N GLN A 57 13.08 -20.09 -25.24
CA GLN A 57 13.58 -19.68 -23.94
C GLN A 57 12.88 -18.38 -23.55
N MET A 58 12.56 -18.26 -22.26
CA MET A 58 11.92 -17.08 -21.68
C MET A 58 12.79 -16.59 -20.53
N GLU A 59 13.04 -15.29 -20.54
CA GLU A 59 13.66 -14.55 -19.45
C GLU A 59 12.66 -13.50 -18.97
N HIS A 60 12.69 -13.20 -17.67
CA HIS A 60 11.83 -12.15 -17.11
C HIS A 60 12.57 -11.37 -16.04
N GLU A 61 12.28 -10.08 -15.95
CA GLU A 61 12.81 -9.16 -14.96
C GLU A 61 11.65 -8.33 -14.37
N PHE A 62 11.62 -8.21 -13.04
CA PHE A 62 10.64 -7.35 -12.37
C PHE A 62 11.22 -5.95 -12.20
N HIS A 63 10.56 -4.96 -12.76
CA HIS A 63 10.91 -3.55 -12.61
C HIS A 63 9.97 -2.90 -11.59
N GLU A 64 10.51 -2.61 -10.41
CA GLU A 64 9.78 -1.89 -9.37
C GLU A 64 9.54 -0.44 -9.78
N LEU A 65 8.33 0.04 -9.52
CA LEU A 65 7.89 1.40 -9.78
C LEU A 65 7.80 2.19 -8.47
N PRO A 66 8.10 3.50 -8.50
CA PRO A 66 7.83 4.34 -7.35
C PRO A 66 6.31 4.34 -7.10
N THR A 67 5.95 4.14 -5.84
CA THR A 67 4.56 4.08 -5.40
C THR A 67 4.31 5.06 -4.29
N ARG A 68 3.05 5.45 -4.14
CA ARG A 68 2.65 6.35 -3.06
C ARG A 68 2.87 5.67 -1.69
N PRO A 69 3.63 6.28 -0.76
CA PRO A 69 3.85 5.69 0.56
C PRO A 69 2.53 5.62 1.33
N MET A 70 2.29 4.50 2.01
CA MET A 70 1.13 4.29 2.87
C MET A 70 1.62 4.10 4.31
N VAL A 71 1.23 4.99 5.23
CA VAL A 71 1.78 5.03 6.60
C VAL A 71 0.66 4.94 7.63
N ASP A 72 0.81 4.02 8.58
CA ASP A 72 -0.04 3.96 9.78
C ASP A 72 0.48 4.90 10.85
N VAL A 73 -0.42 5.70 11.41
CA VAL A 73 -0.13 6.67 12.47
C VAL A 73 -1.12 6.46 13.61
N VAL A 74 -0.61 6.12 14.79
CA VAL A 74 -1.42 6.04 16.01
C VAL A 74 -1.49 7.43 16.64
N LEU A 75 -2.70 7.95 16.79
CA LEU A 75 -2.90 9.22 17.47
C LEU A 75 -2.95 9.01 18.99
N PRO A 76 -2.33 9.89 19.79
CA PRO A 76 -2.49 9.86 21.24
C PRO A 76 -3.89 10.30 21.64
N ALA A 77 -4.35 9.82 22.81
CA ALA A 77 -5.65 10.23 23.34
C ALA A 77 -5.61 11.72 23.70
N SER A 78 -6.56 12.50 23.18
CA SER A 78 -6.67 13.92 23.48
C SER A 78 -8.12 14.38 23.46
N HIS A 79 -8.50 15.18 24.45
CA HIS A 79 -9.83 15.78 24.57
C HIS A 79 -9.83 17.30 24.33
N SER A 80 -8.67 17.90 24.00
CA SER A 80 -8.56 19.33 23.69
C SER A 80 -8.19 19.54 22.22
N PRO A 81 -8.86 20.45 21.48
CA PRO A 81 -8.52 20.76 20.08
C PRO A 81 -7.06 21.17 19.88
N SER A 82 -6.49 21.97 20.78
CA SER A 82 -5.11 22.44 20.70
C SER A 82 -4.09 21.31 20.79
N ARG A 83 -4.23 20.44 21.80
CA ARG A 83 -3.37 19.26 21.97
C ARG A 83 -3.54 18.24 20.84
N MET A 84 -4.75 18.10 20.31
CA MET A 84 -5.01 17.23 19.16
C MET A 84 -4.33 17.75 17.88
N LEU A 85 -4.37 19.06 17.65
CA LEU A 85 -3.67 19.70 16.54
C LEU A 85 -2.15 19.53 16.65
N GLU A 86 -1.60 19.76 17.84
CA GLU A 86 -0.16 19.54 18.10
C GLU A 86 0.23 18.08 17.88
N ALA A 87 -0.55 17.13 18.41
CA ALA A 87 -0.32 15.71 18.21
C ALA A 87 -0.36 15.34 16.71
N LEU A 88 -1.36 15.81 15.96
CA LEU A 88 -1.44 15.58 14.51
C LEU A 88 -0.18 16.09 13.80
N ARG A 89 0.25 17.32 14.09
CA ARG A 89 1.46 17.92 13.49
C ARG A 89 2.71 17.09 13.77
N LEU A 90 2.90 16.68 15.02
CA LEU A 90 4.03 15.86 15.43
C LEU A 90 3.99 14.48 14.76
N SER A 91 2.81 13.86 14.70
CA SER A 91 2.63 12.52 14.14
C SER A 91 2.83 12.43 12.64
N VAL A 92 2.61 13.52 11.90
CA VAL A 92 2.85 13.57 10.44
C VAL A 92 4.17 14.25 10.07
N ALA A 93 4.89 14.79 11.05
CA ALA A 93 6.18 15.42 10.81
C ALA A 93 7.18 14.40 10.25
N GLY A 94 7.83 14.74 9.14
CA GLY A 94 8.82 13.88 8.49
C GLY A 94 8.23 12.76 7.61
N LEU A 95 6.91 12.62 7.53
CA LEU A 95 6.31 11.70 6.57
C LEU A 95 6.53 12.19 5.13
N PRO A 96 6.59 11.27 4.15
CA PRO A 96 6.67 11.64 2.74
C PRO A 96 5.55 12.62 2.36
N VAL A 97 5.89 13.68 1.63
CA VAL A 97 4.97 14.78 1.31
C VAL A 97 3.70 14.32 0.56
N ASN A 98 3.78 13.20 -0.15
CA ASN A 98 2.67 12.60 -0.88
C ASN A 98 2.11 11.35 -0.18
N ALA A 99 2.35 11.09 1.10
CA ALA A 99 1.88 9.88 1.75
C ALA A 99 0.34 9.76 1.75
N ILE A 100 -0.17 8.53 1.79
CA ILE A 100 -1.51 8.20 2.28
C ILE A 100 -1.34 7.81 3.75
N VAL A 101 -1.92 8.60 4.65
CA VAL A 101 -1.79 8.42 6.10
C VAL A 101 -3.07 7.79 6.62
N ARG A 102 -2.97 6.65 7.30
CA ARG A 102 -4.08 6.04 8.01
C ARG A 102 -3.95 6.28 9.50
N LEU A 103 -4.86 7.10 10.02
CA LEU A 103 -4.94 7.46 11.43
C LEU A 103 -5.67 6.35 12.20
N GLN A 104 -5.05 5.91 13.28
CA GLN A 104 -5.54 4.87 14.17
C GLN A 104 -5.78 5.43 15.57
N PRO A 105 -6.79 4.91 16.31
CA PRO A 105 -7.08 5.34 17.66
C PRO A 105 -5.94 4.93 18.62
N PRO A 106 -5.80 5.62 19.76
CA PRO A 106 -4.91 5.19 20.83
C PRO A 106 -5.31 3.78 21.29
N GLY A 107 -4.33 2.88 21.43
CA GLY A 107 -4.57 1.52 21.93
C GLY A 107 -5.19 0.54 20.93
N GLY A 108 -5.23 0.84 19.63
CA GLY A 108 -5.48 -0.14 18.56
C GLY A 108 -6.92 -0.66 18.41
N GLY A 109 -7.85 -0.25 19.28
CA GLY A 109 -9.25 -0.65 19.22
C GLY A 109 -10.16 0.07 20.22
N GLY A 110 -9.72 1.21 20.75
CA GLY A 110 -10.45 1.99 21.74
C GLY A 110 -11.41 3.01 21.13
N GLU A 111 -12.44 3.37 21.91
CA GLU A 111 -13.31 4.51 21.61
C GLU A 111 -12.45 5.78 21.63
N ALA A 112 -12.39 6.47 20.50
CA ALA A 112 -11.66 7.72 20.43
C ALA A 112 -12.41 8.72 19.55
N VAL A 113 -12.14 9.99 19.80
CA VAL A 113 -12.76 11.12 19.11
C VAL A 113 -12.02 11.36 17.80
N LEU A 114 -12.74 11.31 16.68
CA LEU A 114 -12.20 11.69 15.38
C LEU A 114 -11.83 13.18 15.38
N PRO A 115 -10.64 13.56 14.87
CA PRO A 115 -10.30 14.96 14.72
C PRO A 115 -11.28 15.68 13.78
N PRO A 116 -11.76 16.90 14.14
CA PRO A 116 -12.54 17.71 13.22
C PRO A 116 -11.77 17.96 11.92
N ALA A 117 -12.46 17.95 10.78
CA ALA A 117 -11.84 18.12 9.48
C ALA A 117 -11.03 19.44 9.34
N ALA A 118 -11.39 20.48 10.10
CA ALA A 118 -10.62 21.72 10.15
C ALA A 118 -9.20 21.52 10.69
N LEU A 119 -9.04 20.72 11.76
CA LEU A 119 -7.72 20.43 12.33
C LEU A 119 -6.88 19.55 11.40
N LEU A 120 -7.50 18.61 10.69
CA LEU A 120 -6.80 17.80 9.68
C LEU A 120 -6.23 18.67 8.57
N ARG A 121 -7.06 19.58 8.03
CA ARG A 121 -6.62 20.52 6.98
C ARG A 121 -5.53 21.49 7.45
N GLU A 122 -5.52 21.81 8.74
CA GLU A 122 -4.49 22.68 9.31
C GLU A 122 -3.17 21.92 9.59
N ALA A 123 -3.24 20.66 9.99
CA ALA A 123 -2.07 19.87 10.38
C ALA A 123 -1.40 19.15 9.23
N ILE A 124 -2.16 18.76 8.20
CA ILE A 124 -1.73 17.80 7.18
C ILE A 124 -1.59 18.50 5.83
N LEU A 125 -0.50 18.18 5.11
CA LEU A 125 -0.23 18.76 3.80
C LEU A 125 -1.37 18.44 2.81
N PRO A 126 -1.79 19.39 1.96
CA PRO A 126 -2.85 19.15 0.96
C PRO A 126 -2.54 18.01 -0.03
N SER A 127 -1.26 17.68 -0.20
CA SER A 127 -0.79 16.59 -1.05
C SER A 127 -0.98 15.20 -0.41
N MET A 128 -1.16 15.10 0.91
CA MET A 128 -1.42 13.85 1.61
C MET A 128 -2.91 13.47 1.54
N ASN A 129 -3.18 12.17 1.56
CA ASN A 129 -4.54 11.65 1.77
C ASN A 129 -4.62 11.10 3.18
N VAL A 130 -5.78 11.26 3.82
CA VAL A 130 -6.01 10.82 5.19
C VAL A 130 -7.16 9.85 5.21
N GLN A 131 -6.92 8.68 5.78
CA GLN A 131 -7.91 7.65 6.04
C GLN A 131 -8.00 7.40 7.55
N PHE A 132 -9.15 6.96 8.03
CA PHE A 132 -9.34 6.52 9.41
C PHE A 132 -9.53 5.01 9.47
N SER A 133 -8.97 4.38 10.50
CA SER A 133 -9.24 2.99 10.85
C SER A 133 -9.80 2.95 12.26
N TRP A 134 -11.12 2.97 12.39
CA TRP A 134 -11.84 2.85 13.66
C TRP A 134 -12.74 1.62 13.62
N GLU A 135 -12.82 0.90 14.72
CA GLU A 135 -13.91 -0.06 14.92
C GLU A 135 -15.15 0.72 15.35
N LEU A 136 -16.17 0.76 14.49
CA LEU A 136 -17.51 1.17 14.88
C LEU A 136 -18.17 -0.05 15.54
N ARG A 137 -18.44 0.00 16.85
CA ARG A 137 -19.36 -0.97 17.43
C ARG A 137 -20.78 -0.64 16.97
N SER A 138 -21.47 -1.64 16.43
CA SER A 138 -22.93 -1.64 16.33
C SER A 138 -23.49 -1.39 17.73
N ALA A 139 -24.31 -0.35 17.89
CA ALA A 139 -25.10 -0.18 19.10
C ALA A 139 -26.04 -1.40 19.23
N ASN A 140 -25.86 -2.20 20.29
CA ASN A 140 -26.86 -3.16 20.74
C ASN A 140 -27.98 -2.43 21.47
#